data_AF-A0A2D6PUV7-F1
#
_entry.id   AF-A0A2D6PUV7-F1
#
_cell.length_a   1.000
_cell.length_b   1.000
_cell.length_c   1.000
_cell.angle_alpha   90.00
_cell.angle_beta   90.00
_cell.angle_gamma   90.00
#
_symmetry.space_group_name_H-M   'P 1'
#
loop_
_entity.id
_entity.type
_entity.pdbx_description
1 polymer ?
#
loop_
_entity_poly.entity_id
_entity_poly.type
_entity_poly.pdbx_seq_one_letter_code
_entity_poly.pdbx_strand_id
1 'polypeptide(L)'
;MRLNKSTRKITFECWPRNVEIGSPSARQYPGWPKTIDQLDNYGRNAVAYLPTVQVSGATNPVLQIVEEATGKWIYSLRIKGTSFRPKVFKAGRYTIRVGEGKGRKEITGVEARSLSQAGVLKVDL
;
A
#
# COMPACT_ATOMS: atom_id res chain seq x y z
N MET A 1 2.54 -19.48 8.25
CA MET A 1 2.33 -18.17 7.58
C MET A 1 1.09 -18.28 6.73
N ARG A 2 0.10 -17.45 7.01
CA ARG A 2 -1.18 -17.42 6.32
C ARG A 2 -1.33 -16.11 5.56
N LEU A 3 -1.59 -16.19 4.26
CA LEU A 3 -1.75 -15.05 3.36
C LEU A 3 -3.24 -14.84 3.03
N ASN A 4 -3.84 -13.77 3.54
CA ASN A 4 -5.21 -13.41 3.17
C ASN A 4 -5.18 -12.42 1.99
N LYS A 5 -5.30 -12.97 0.76
CA LYS A 5 -5.19 -12.19 -0.48
C LYS A 5 -6.28 -11.13 -0.63
N SER A 6 -7.49 -11.36 -0.11
CA SER A 6 -8.62 -10.43 -0.24
C SER A 6 -8.52 -9.23 0.72
N THR A 7 -7.94 -9.42 1.90
CA THR A 7 -7.71 -8.34 2.88
C THR A 7 -6.33 -7.74 2.82
N ARG A 8 -5.39 -8.34 2.07
CA ARG A 8 -3.96 -7.95 2.01
C ARG A 8 -3.24 -8.06 3.36
N LYS A 9 -3.77 -8.89 4.27
CA LYS A 9 -3.16 -9.17 5.57
C LYS A 9 -2.31 -10.44 5.52
N ILE A 10 -1.16 -10.39 6.19
CA ILE A 10 -0.23 -11.49 6.33
C ILE A 10 -0.17 -11.85 7.82
N THR A 11 -0.53 -13.09 8.16
CA THR A 11 -0.40 -13.61 9.52
C THR A 11 0.82 -14.52 9.58
N PHE A 12 1.82 -14.12 10.33
CA PHE A 12 2.95 -14.97 10.67
C PHE A 12 2.66 -15.71 11.97
N GLU A 13 3.01 -16.98 12.00
CA GLU A 13 2.71 -17.90 13.09
C GLU A 13 4.02 -18.51 13.58
N CYS A 14 4.13 -18.71 14.89
CA CYS A 14 5.33 -19.27 15.49
C CYS A 14 4.94 -20.29 16.57
N TRP A 15 5.08 -21.57 16.23
CA TRP A 15 4.68 -22.69 17.08
C TRP A 15 5.89 -23.31 17.79
N PRO A 16 5.72 -23.79 19.05
CA PRO A 16 6.70 -24.64 19.70
C PRO A 16 7.00 -25.91 18.91
N ARG A 17 8.21 -26.48 19.08
CA ARG A 17 8.56 -27.76 18.47
C ARG A 17 7.71 -28.88 19.08
N ASN A 18 7.39 -29.89 18.27
CA ASN A 18 6.67 -31.10 18.68
C ASN A 18 5.26 -30.85 19.28
N VAL A 19 4.61 -29.75 18.89
CA VAL A 19 3.20 -29.48 19.29
C VAL A 19 2.24 -29.99 18.22
N GLU A 20 1.12 -30.57 18.66
CA GLU A 20 0.00 -30.88 17.78
C GLU A 20 -0.86 -29.62 17.57
N ILE A 21 -0.71 -28.95 16.42
CA ILE A 21 -1.29 -27.63 16.14
C ILE A 21 -2.84 -27.61 16.25
N GLY A 22 -3.50 -28.74 15.97
CA GLY A 22 -4.97 -28.86 16.05
C GLY A 22 -5.52 -29.08 17.47
N SER A 23 -4.65 -29.36 18.44
CA SER A 23 -5.08 -29.65 19.80
C SER A 23 -5.61 -28.38 20.51
N PRO A 24 -6.71 -28.48 21.30
CA PRO A 24 -7.24 -27.34 22.06
C PRO A 24 -6.23 -26.69 23.03
N SER A 25 -5.22 -27.44 23.47
CA SER A 25 -4.16 -26.97 24.37
C SER A 25 -2.97 -26.33 23.63
N ALA A 26 -2.90 -26.45 22.29
CA ALA A 26 -1.80 -25.90 21.52
C ALA A 26 -1.79 -24.37 21.58
N ARG A 27 -0.62 -23.79 21.85
CA ARG A 27 -0.42 -22.34 21.88
C ARG A 27 0.84 -21.98 21.10
N GLN A 28 0.78 -20.87 20.38
CA GLN A 28 1.95 -20.24 19.78
C GLN A 28 2.81 -19.57 20.86
N TYR A 29 4.04 -19.21 20.53
CA TYR A 29 4.90 -18.47 21.46
C TYR A 29 4.26 -17.13 21.88
N PRO A 30 4.57 -16.60 23.08
CA PRO A 30 4.07 -15.31 23.51
C PRO A 30 4.29 -14.21 22.47
N GLY A 31 3.25 -13.42 22.22
CA GLY A 31 3.27 -12.38 21.20
C GLY A 31 2.97 -12.84 19.78
N TRP A 32 2.77 -14.15 19.55
CA TRP A 32 2.37 -14.73 18.26
C TRP A 32 0.93 -15.26 18.30
N PRO A 33 0.21 -15.26 17.16
CA PRO A 33 0.65 -14.83 15.84
C PRO A 33 0.73 -13.30 15.68
N LYS A 34 1.52 -12.83 14.72
CA LYS A 34 1.57 -11.42 14.30
C LYS A 34 0.84 -11.26 12.97
N THR A 35 -0.08 -10.30 12.90
CA THR A 35 -0.76 -9.94 11.65
C THR A 35 -0.33 -8.56 11.23
N ILE A 36 0.17 -8.44 10.00
CA ILE A 36 0.55 -7.17 9.37
C ILE A 36 -0.35 -6.91 8.17
N ASP A 37 -0.70 -5.64 7.96
CA ASP A 37 -1.31 -5.15 6.74
C ASP A 37 -0.23 -4.83 5.69
N GLN A 38 -0.54 -4.99 4.40
CA GLN A 38 0.40 -4.61 3.34
C GLN A 38 0.86 -3.15 3.48
N LEU A 39 -0.02 -2.25 3.93
CA LEU A 39 0.31 -0.83 4.12
C LEU A 39 1.27 -0.58 5.30
N ASP A 40 1.40 -1.51 6.25
CA ASP A 40 2.32 -1.38 7.39
C ASP A 40 3.78 -1.39 6.94
N ASN A 41 4.09 -1.99 5.78
CA ASN A 41 5.42 -1.93 5.16
C ASN A 41 5.84 -0.49 4.80
N TYR A 42 4.88 0.43 4.73
CA TYR A 42 5.11 1.85 4.52
C TYR A 42 4.81 2.65 5.80
N GLY A 43 5.10 2.08 6.97
CA GLY A 43 4.73 2.58 8.30
C GLY A 43 5.32 3.93 8.75
N ARG A 44 6.09 4.63 7.91
CA ARG A 44 6.49 6.02 8.18
C ARG A 44 5.25 6.92 8.35
N ASN A 45 5.34 7.87 9.28
CA ASN A 45 4.29 8.86 9.48
C ASN A 45 4.11 9.71 8.21
N ALA A 46 2.87 9.86 7.76
CA ALA A 46 2.56 10.71 6.63
C ALA A 46 2.81 12.18 7.01
N VAL A 47 3.56 12.90 6.17
CA VAL A 47 3.72 14.35 6.30
C VAL A 47 2.66 15.06 5.45
N ALA A 48 2.32 14.47 4.30
CA ALA A 48 1.30 14.98 3.40
C ALA A 48 0.65 13.82 2.62
N TYR A 49 -0.37 14.13 1.83
CA TYR A 49 -1.09 13.17 0.99
C TYR A 49 -1.22 13.70 -0.42
N LEU A 50 -1.16 12.81 -1.41
CA LEU A 50 -1.54 13.15 -2.78
C LEU A 50 -3.08 13.12 -2.91
N PRO A 51 -3.63 13.70 -3.98
CA PRO A 51 -5.03 13.49 -4.35
C PRO A 51 -5.38 12.00 -4.38
N THR A 52 -6.63 11.69 -4.06
CA THR A 52 -7.17 10.34 -4.22
C THR A 52 -7.15 9.97 -5.68
N VAL A 53 -6.39 8.94 -6.03
CA VAL A 53 -6.33 8.39 -7.38
C VAL A 53 -7.52 7.47 -7.56
N GLN A 54 -8.40 7.78 -8.50
CA GLN A 54 -9.52 6.95 -8.93
C GLN A 54 -9.22 6.40 -10.32
N VAL A 55 -9.28 5.08 -10.47
CA VAL A 55 -8.86 4.38 -11.68
C VAL A 55 -10.05 3.69 -12.34
N SER A 56 -10.25 3.92 -13.64
CA SER A 56 -11.14 3.14 -14.50
C SER A 56 -10.33 2.23 -15.43
N GLY A 57 -10.98 1.23 -16.04
CA GLY A 57 -10.33 0.32 -16.99
C GLY A 57 -9.50 -0.82 -16.38
N ALA A 58 -9.26 -0.82 -15.06
CA ALA A 58 -8.48 -1.86 -14.39
C ALA A 58 -9.04 -2.25 -13.01
N THR A 59 -8.77 -3.48 -12.59
CA THR A 59 -9.06 -3.93 -11.21
C THR A 59 -7.75 -4.04 -10.42
N ASN A 60 -7.73 -3.48 -9.20
CA ASN A 60 -6.55 -3.50 -8.33
C ASN A 60 -5.26 -3.06 -9.04
N PRO A 61 -5.21 -1.85 -9.64
CA PRO A 61 -4.05 -1.38 -10.39
C PRO A 61 -2.82 -1.20 -9.49
N VAL A 62 -1.63 -1.19 -10.09
CA VAL A 62 -0.40 -0.80 -9.39
C VAL A 62 -0.25 0.70 -9.46
N LEU A 63 0.02 1.31 -8.30
CA LEU A 63 0.44 2.69 -8.18
C LEU A 63 1.91 2.72 -7.79
N GLN A 64 2.70 3.53 -8.49
CA GLN A 64 4.09 3.84 -8.15
C GLN A 64 4.21 5.35 -7.89
N ILE A 65 4.82 5.70 -6.76
CA ILE A 65 4.99 7.09 -6.33
C ILE A 65 6.48 7.45 -6.40
N VAL A 66 6.79 8.55 -7.09
CA VAL A 66 8.15 9.07 -7.27
C VAL A 66 8.18 10.52 -6.81
N GLU A 67 9.16 10.88 -5.98
CA GLU A 67 9.42 12.27 -5.58
C GLU A 67 10.16 12.99 -6.70
N GLU A 68 9.58 14.08 -7.23
CA GLU A 68 10.15 14.74 -8.42
C GLU A 68 11.46 15.48 -8.10
N ALA A 69 11.56 16.09 -6.92
CA ALA A 69 12.74 16.85 -6.52
C ALA A 69 14.03 16.02 -6.48
N THR A 70 13.92 14.71 -6.23
CA THR A 70 15.06 13.80 -6.10
C THR A 70 15.07 12.67 -7.12
N GLY A 71 13.98 12.51 -7.90
CA GLY A 71 13.74 11.32 -8.72
C GLY A 71 13.56 10.04 -7.91
N LYS A 72 13.45 10.12 -6.58
CA LYS A 72 13.45 8.93 -5.72
C LYS A 72 12.14 8.18 -5.81
N TRP A 73 12.23 6.88 -6.07
CA TRP A 73 11.12 5.96 -5.89
C TRP A 73 10.76 5.83 -4.40
N ILE A 74 9.52 6.21 -4.06
CA ILE A 74 9.05 6.21 -2.67
C ILE A 74 8.43 4.88 -2.30
N TYR A 75 7.52 4.38 -3.13
CA TYR A 75 6.99 3.02 -3.07
C TYR A 75 6.19 2.64 -4.31
N SER A 76 5.92 1.34 -4.45
CA SER A 76 4.93 0.79 -5.38
C SER A 76 3.95 -0.11 -4.62
N LEU A 77 2.67 -0.01 -4.94
CA LEU A 77 1.61 -0.73 -4.26
C LEU A 77 0.54 -1.17 -5.26
N ARG A 78 0.20 -2.46 -5.24
CA ARG A 78 -1.06 -2.93 -5.84
C ARG A 78 -2.20 -2.61 -4.90
N ILE A 79 -3.05 -1.67 -5.27
CA ILE A 79 -4.13 -1.22 -4.40
C ILE A 79 -5.25 -2.27 -4.34
N LYS A 80 -6.07 -2.21 -3.29
CA LYS A 80 -7.32 -2.96 -3.19
C LYS A 80 -8.46 -2.09 -3.71
N GLY A 81 -9.16 -2.54 -4.75
CA GLY A 81 -10.18 -1.78 -5.46
C GLY A 81 -9.60 -0.88 -6.54
N THR A 82 -10.25 0.26 -6.78
CA THR A 82 -9.92 1.21 -7.86
C THR A 82 -9.66 2.62 -7.34
N SER A 83 -9.61 2.80 -6.03
CA SER A 83 -9.41 4.10 -5.38
C SER A 83 -8.35 3.98 -4.29
N PHE A 84 -7.39 4.90 -4.28
CA PHE A 84 -6.36 4.95 -3.25
C PHE A 84 -5.85 6.38 -3.07
N ARG A 85 -5.63 6.79 -1.81
CA ARG A 85 -5.03 8.08 -1.49
C ARG A 85 -3.59 7.87 -1.01
N PRO A 86 -2.57 8.14 -1.85
CA PRO A 86 -1.17 7.98 -1.47
C PRO A 86 -0.78 8.88 -0.31
N LYS A 87 -0.15 8.32 0.73
CA LYS A 87 0.56 9.11 1.73
C LYS A 87 2.00 9.34 1.28
N VAL A 88 2.53 10.51 1.56
CA VAL A 88 3.92 10.85 1.27
C VAL A 88 4.60 11.41 2.51
N PHE A 89 5.92 11.33 2.53
CA PHE A 89 6.72 11.55 3.73
C PHE A 89 7.44 12.90 3.74
N LYS A 90 7.15 13.74 2.73
CA LYS A 90 7.65 15.11 2.58
C LYS A 90 6.59 15.94 1.84
N ALA A 91 6.69 17.26 1.96
CA ALA A 91 5.97 18.18 1.08
C ALA A 91 6.69 18.28 -0.26
N GLY A 92 5.96 18.62 -1.33
CA GLY A 92 6.53 18.80 -2.67
C GLY A 92 5.64 18.22 -3.76
N ARG A 93 6.24 18.04 -4.94
CA ARG A 93 5.60 17.47 -6.13
C ARG A 93 6.05 16.03 -6.36
N TYR A 94 5.13 15.25 -6.89
CA TYR A 94 5.28 13.83 -7.10
C TYR A 94 4.79 13.43 -8.48
N THR A 95 5.44 12.42 -9.04
CA THR A 95 4.92 11.67 -10.17
C THR A 95 4.16 10.45 -9.68
N ILE A 96 2.94 10.26 -10.16
CA ILE A 96 2.13 9.06 -9.93
C ILE A 96 2.11 8.26 -11.24
N ARG A 97 2.62 7.04 -11.17
CA ARG A 97 2.51 6.05 -12.25
C ARG A 97 1.43 5.05 -11.90
N VAL A 98 0.50 4.81 -12.82
CA VAL A 98 -0.68 3.98 -12.61
C VAL A 98 -0.73 2.90 -13.69
N GLY A 99 -0.94 1.65 -13.30
CA GLY A 99 -0.98 0.50 -14.21
C GLY A 99 0.36 -0.22 -14.34
N GLU A 100 0.41 -1.20 -15.24
CA GLU A 100 1.53 -2.14 -15.41
C GLU A 100 1.83 -2.35 -16.90
N GLY A 101 3.05 -2.76 -17.22
CA GLY A 101 3.46 -3.04 -18.61
C GLY A 101 3.34 -1.82 -19.53
N LYS A 102 2.92 -2.06 -20.78
CA LYS A 102 2.81 -1.02 -21.83
C LYS A 102 1.63 -0.05 -21.62
N GLY A 103 0.64 -0.42 -20.81
CA GLY A 103 -0.55 0.41 -20.53
C GLY A 103 -0.38 1.39 -19.37
N ARG A 104 0.84 1.51 -18.82
CA ARG A 104 1.10 2.37 -17.66
C ARG A 104 0.95 3.85 -18.03
N LYS A 105 0.16 4.58 -17.25
CA LYS A 105 0.03 6.05 -17.33
C LYS A 105 0.96 6.71 -16.33
N GLU A 106 1.48 7.87 -16.69
CA GLU A 106 2.35 8.68 -15.84
C GLU A 106 1.75 10.08 -15.70
N ILE A 107 1.58 10.55 -14.46
CA ILE A 107 1.03 11.85 -14.12
C ILE A 107 2.07 12.58 -13.28
N THR A 108 2.61 13.67 -13.80
CA THR A 108 3.64 14.50 -13.15
C THR A 108 3.04 15.73 -12.49
N GLY A 109 3.83 16.43 -11.67
CA GLY A 109 3.46 17.70 -11.05
C GLY A 109 2.38 17.58 -9.97
N VAL A 110 2.14 16.37 -9.43
CA VAL A 110 1.09 16.16 -8.45
C VAL A 110 1.53 16.70 -7.09
N GLU A 111 0.89 17.78 -6.65
CA GLU A 111 1.23 18.42 -5.38
C GLU A 111 0.72 17.62 -4.17
N ALA A 112 1.61 17.44 -3.20
CA ALA A 112 1.25 16.92 -1.89
C ALA A 112 0.50 17.97 -1.08
N ARG A 113 -0.64 17.56 -0.51
CA ARG A 113 -1.57 18.42 0.23
C ARG A 113 -1.70 17.94 1.67
N SER A 114 -2.22 18.81 2.52
CA SER A 114 -2.58 18.43 3.89
C SER A 114 -3.72 17.38 3.90
N LEU A 115 -3.88 16.70 5.04
CA LEU A 115 -4.94 15.69 5.23
C LEU A 115 -6.33 16.22 4.90
N SER A 116 -6.65 17.44 5.33
CA SER A 116 -7.94 18.10 5.15
C SER A 116 -8.21 18.57 3.73
N GLN A 117 -7.16 18.81 2.93
CA GLN A 117 -7.28 19.22 1.53
C GLN A 117 -7.34 18.00 0.61
N ALA A 118 -8.52 17.36 0.58
CA ALA A 118 -8.79 16.27 -0.32
C ALA A 118 -8.94 16.77 -1.77
N GLY A 119 -8.32 16.07 -2.72
CA GLY A 119 -8.53 16.23 -4.16
C GLY A 119 -8.73 14.87 -4.80
N VAL A 120 -9.23 14.86 -6.03
CA VAL A 120 -9.42 13.62 -6.81
C VAL A 120 -8.64 13.73 -8.11
N LEU A 121 -7.90 12.69 -8.44
CA LEU A 121 -7.24 12.49 -9.73
C LEU A 121 -7.86 11.27 -10.39
N LYS A 122 -8.59 11.49 -11.50
CA LYS A 122 -9.17 10.41 -12.29
C LYS A 122 -8.16 9.94 -13.34
N VAL A 123 -7.97 8.63 -13.44
CA VAL A 123 -7.05 8.00 -14.40
C VAL A 123 -7.79 6.89 -15.10
N ASP A 124 -7.80 6.93 -16.43
CA ASP A 124 -8.34 5.86 -17.27
C ASP A 124 -7.18 5.03 -17.82
N LEU A 125 -7.23 3.71 -17.57
CA LEU A 125 -6.20 2.74 -17.98
C LEU A 125 -6.65 1.93 -19.20
#